data_AF-U2E8V3-F1
#
_entry.id   AF-U2E8V3-F1
#
_cell.length_a   1.000
_cell.length_b   1.000
_cell.length_c   1.000
_cell.angle_alpha   90.00
_cell.angle_beta   90.00
_cell.angle_gamma   90.00
#
_symmetry.space_group_name_H-M   'P 1'
#
loop_
_entity.id
_entity.type
_entity.pdbx_description
1 polymer ?
#
loop_
_entity_poly.entity_id
_entity_poly.type
_entity_poly.pdbx_seq_one_letter_code
_entity_poly.pdbx_strand_id
1 'polypeptide(L)'
;MGTQEDKMEAYFQPSKEMFSIIAPYLKKGEKCKISNLIELNGKLYREVVIYKRSMAAFRDEPKGYMYIDAENKVVSSKNIQTELAKLAYFYETFYSSEKGSGILAAFQDEDNFEGDRAVFREAAEGLDYLNKQEIENALKIKQVINIIPKLREKSNIEMSKLSNFAAEDLQNNVPFSQETVDKLYPVYERILELNFEKVKLIASVQDYCDEVKDAADKTRKKFKVRFDQKIVVPLVRASDQISYFRRIIRTYKSVLNFSNTQYLRFLNDVNKKKIDQRIDMIIE
;
A
#
# COMPACT_ATOMS: atom_id res chain seq x y z
N MET A 1 7.42 16.22 22.72
CA MET A 1 8.61 15.77 21.97
C MET A 1 8.57 14.25 21.95
N GLY A 2 8.38 13.70 20.76
CA GLY A 2 8.17 12.27 20.50
C GLY A 2 7.72 12.08 19.05
N THR A 3 8.44 12.71 18.11
CA THR A 3 8.24 12.54 16.67
C THR A 3 9.38 11.70 16.13
N GLN A 4 9.21 10.39 16.28
CA GLN A 4 9.78 9.37 15.44
C GLN A 4 8.70 8.29 15.43
N GLU A 5 7.90 8.25 14.36
CA GLU A 5 7.06 7.08 14.09
C GLU A 5 8.01 5.89 13.97
N ASP A 6 8.06 5.06 15.01
CA ASP A 6 8.68 3.76 14.90
C ASP A 6 7.93 3.04 13.79
N LYS A 7 8.59 2.89 12.64
CA LYS A 7 8.07 2.08 11.54
C LYS A 7 7.70 0.74 12.14
N MET A 8 6.42 0.41 12.06
CA MET A 8 5.96 -0.89 12.49
C MET A 8 6.54 -1.92 11.51
N GLU A 9 7.58 -2.60 11.97
CA GLU A 9 8.24 -3.68 11.23
C GLU A 9 7.54 -4.99 11.60
N ALA A 10 7.01 -5.71 10.61
CA ALA A 10 6.45 -7.04 10.83
C ALA A 10 7.56 -8.09 11.13
N TYR A 11 8.80 -7.82 10.73
CA TYR A 11 9.90 -8.75 10.85
C TYR A 11 11.13 -8.10 11.48
N PHE A 12 11.76 -8.82 12.40
CA PHE A 12 12.83 -8.33 13.26
C PHE A 12 14.12 -9.13 13.07
N GLN A 13 15.24 -8.63 13.58
CA GLN A 13 16.47 -9.42 13.62
C GLN A 13 16.31 -10.60 14.59
N PRO A 14 16.74 -11.82 14.21
CA PRO A 14 16.67 -12.96 15.11
C PRO A 14 17.62 -12.79 16.31
N SER A 15 17.23 -13.36 17.46
CA SER A 15 18.12 -13.48 18.62
C SER A 15 19.34 -14.37 18.29
N LYS A 16 20.39 -14.34 19.11
CA LYS A 16 21.58 -15.20 18.91
C LYS A 16 21.24 -16.70 18.90
N GLU A 17 20.33 -17.10 19.79
CA GLU A 17 19.84 -18.47 19.88
C GLU A 17 19.09 -18.87 18.60
N MET A 18 18.13 -18.03 18.20
CA MET A 18 17.34 -18.24 16.98
C MET A 18 18.22 -18.26 15.72
N PHE A 19 19.21 -17.37 15.65
CA PHE A 19 20.17 -17.33 14.56
C PHE A 19 21.00 -18.62 14.46
N SER A 20 21.33 -19.26 15.59
CA SER A 20 22.08 -20.52 15.58
C SER A 20 21.31 -21.67 14.94
N ILE A 21 19.97 -21.62 15.01
CA ILE A 21 19.06 -22.57 14.35
C ILE A 21 18.93 -22.27 12.85
N ILE A 22 18.89 -20.99 12.49
CA ILE A 22 18.71 -20.52 11.10
C ILE A 22 20.01 -20.61 10.29
N ALA A 23 21.17 -20.39 10.91
CA ALA A 23 22.47 -20.28 10.24
C ALA A 23 22.82 -21.45 9.30
N PRO A 24 22.52 -22.73 9.62
CA PRO A 24 22.76 -23.84 8.71
C PRO A 24 22.03 -23.74 7.36
N TYR A 25 20.92 -22.99 7.31
CA TYR A 25 20.09 -22.80 6.13
C TYR A 25 20.46 -21.56 5.31
N LEU A 26 21.36 -20.71 5.81
CA LEU A 26 21.79 -19.48 5.13
C LEU A 26 22.99 -19.74 4.23
N LYS A 27 22.93 -19.22 3.00
CA LYS A 27 24.09 -19.16 2.09
C LYS A 27 24.92 -17.91 2.36
N LYS A 28 26.17 -17.93 1.88
CA LYS A 28 27.11 -16.82 2.05
C LYS A 28 26.51 -15.52 1.50
N GLY A 29 26.41 -14.51 2.37
CA GLY A 29 25.91 -13.19 2.03
C GLY A 29 24.39 -13.05 2.12
N GLU A 30 23.65 -14.09 2.52
CA GLU A 30 22.23 -13.97 2.84
C GLU A 30 22.04 -13.39 4.25
N LYS A 31 20.89 -12.74 4.45
CA LYS A 31 20.42 -12.23 5.75
C LYS A 31 19.05 -12.84 6.02
N CYS A 32 18.62 -12.81 7.27
CA CYS A 32 17.27 -13.20 7.63
C CYS A 32 16.60 -12.18 8.55
N LYS A 33 15.27 -12.18 8.52
CA LYS A 33 14.42 -11.55 9.54
C LYS A 33 13.40 -12.59 10.02
N ILE A 34 12.86 -12.41 11.23
CA ILE A 34 11.89 -13.31 11.85
C ILE A 34 10.62 -12.55 12.23
N SER A 35 9.46 -13.17 12.04
CA SER A 35 8.16 -12.61 12.43
C SER A 35 7.95 -12.64 13.94
N ASN A 36 6.89 -11.99 14.41
CA ASN A 36 6.32 -12.35 15.70
C ASN A 36 5.62 -13.73 15.66
N LEU A 37 5.02 -14.15 16.78
CA LEU A 37 4.34 -15.44 16.92
C LEU A 37 3.15 -15.54 15.96
N ILE A 38 3.02 -16.70 15.33
CA ILE A 38 1.88 -17.12 14.51
C ILE A 38 1.27 -18.36 15.17
N GLU A 39 -0.02 -18.34 15.45
CA GLU A 39 -0.73 -19.49 15.99
C GLU A 39 -1.42 -20.29 14.88
N LEU A 40 -1.20 -21.60 14.88
CA LEU A 40 -1.92 -22.56 14.05
C LEU A 40 -2.29 -23.79 14.88
N ASN A 41 -3.59 -24.04 15.02
CA ASN A 41 -4.15 -25.18 15.77
C ASN A 41 -3.62 -25.28 17.21
N GLY A 42 -3.58 -24.16 17.94
CA GLY A 42 -3.10 -24.09 19.32
C GLY A 42 -1.59 -24.24 19.50
N LYS A 43 -0.82 -24.28 18.41
CA LYS A 43 0.64 -24.29 18.43
C LYS A 43 1.20 -22.99 17.88
N LEU A 44 2.33 -22.57 18.44
CA LEU A 44 3.00 -21.33 18.08
C LEU A 44 4.18 -21.58 17.17
N TYR A 45 4.31 -20.70 16.19
CA TYR A 45 5.35 -20.73 15.16
C TYR A 45 5.90 -19.33 14.93
N ARG A 46 7.04 -19.25 14.26
CA ARG A 46 7.59 -18.02 13.67
C ARG A 46 7.98 -18.29 12.23
N GLU A 47 7.72 -17.32 11.36
CA GLU A 47 8.26 -17.32 10.01
C GLU A 47 9.62 -16.64 9.99
N VAL A 48 10.58 -17.27 9.31
CA VAL A 48 11.87 -16.69 8.99
C VAL A 48 11.89 -16.41 7.49
N VAL A 49 12.20 -15.16 7.14
CA VAL A 49 12.35 -14.71 5.76
C VAL A 49 13.83 -14.54 5.46
N ILE A 50 14.31 -15.20 4.41
CA ILE A 50 15.70 -15.14 3.96
C ILE A 50 15.80 -14.19 2.77
N TYR A 51 16.75 -13.27 2.84
CA TYR A 51 17.00 -12.25 1.84
C TYR A 51 18.40 -12.40 1.25
N LYS A 52 18.53 -12.21 -0.07
CA LYS A 52 19.85 -12.09 -0.70
C LYS A 52 20.34 -10.66 -0.57
N ARG A 53 21.57 -10.48 -0.10
CA ARG A 53 22.22 -9.17 -0.10
C ARG A 53 22.44 -8.71 -1.55
N SER A 54 21.70 -7.69 -1.96
CA SER A 54 21.97 -6.96 -3.19
C SER A 54 23.05 -5.90 -2.95
N MET A 55 23.98 -5.71 -3.89
CA MET A 55 24.92 -4.58 -3.87
C MET A 55 24.26 -3.27 -4.37
N ALA A 56 23.07 -3.35 -4.97
CA ALA A 56 22.26 -2.19 -5.30
C ALA A 56 21.25 -1.94 -4.17
N ALA A 57 21.18 -0.71 -3.68
CA ALA A 57 20.32 -0.23 -2.58
C ALA A 57 18.79 -0.34 -2.84
N PHE A 58 18.37 -1.15 -3.81
CA PHE A 58 16.98 -1.32 -4.20
C PHE A 58 16.50 -2.72 -3.79
N ARG A 59 15.86 -2.74 -2.60
CA ARG A 59 15.04 -3.79 -2.01
C ARG A 59 15.67 -5.18 -1.86
N ASP A 60 15.78 -5.62 -0.60
CA ASP A 60 16.04 -7.00 -0.26
C ASP A 60 14.81 -7.84 -0.66
N GLU A 61 14.89 -8.57 -1.77
CA GLU A 61 13.84 -9.51 -2.19
C GLU A 61 13.96 -10.82 -1.39
N PRO A 62 12.84 -11.37 -0.87
CA PRO A 62 12.81 -12.70 -0.30
C PRO A 62 13.32 -13.74 -1.29
N LYS A 63 14.16 -14.66 -0.81
CA LYS A 63 14.67 -15.83 -1.55
C LYS A 63 14.29 -17.15 -0.92
N GLY A 64 13.83 -17.14 0.33
CA GLY A 64 13.39 -18.34 1.01
C GLY A 64 12.56 -18.03 2.23
N TYR A 65 11.68 -18.97 2.58
CA TYR A 65 10.88 -18.95 3.79
C TYR A 65 11.10 -20.24 4.58
N MET A 66 11.13 -20.16 5.91
CA MET A 66 11.08 -21.34 6.77
C MET A 66 10.26 -21.04 8.01
N TYR A 67 9.80 -22.09 8.68
CA TYR A 67 8.99 -21.98 9.89
C TYR A 67 9.67 -22.71 11.04
N ILE A 68 9.67 -22.09 12.21
CA ILE A 68 10.24 -22.62 13.44
C ILE A 68 9.13 -22.69 14.48
N ASP A 69 9.00 -23.83 15.17
CA ASP A 69 8.02 -24.00 16.24
C ASP A 69 8.52 -23.44 17.60
N ALA A 70 7.67 -23.48 18.62
CA ALA A 70 8.01 -23.03 19.97
C ALA A 70 9.13 -23.84 20.65
N GLU A 71 9.43 -25.04 20.16
CA GLU A 71 10.53 -25.88 20.65
C GLU A 71 11.82 -25.64 19.86
N ASN A 72 11.89 -24.56 19.07
CA ASN A 72 13.03 -24.20 18.25
C ASN A 72 13.37 -25.24 17.17
N LYS A 73 12.39 -26.03 16.74
CA LYS A 73 12.53 -27.01 15.66
C LYS A 73 11.99 -26.47 14.34
N VAL A 74 12.70 -26.78 13.26
CA VAL A 74 12.25 -26.44 11.91
C VAL A 74 11.08 -27.33 11.54
N VAL A 75 10.00 -26.71 11.07
CA VAL A 75 8.79 -27.41 10.64
C VAL A 75 9.05 -28.07 9.30
N SER A 76 8.92 -29.40 9.24
CA SER A 76 9.10 -30.20 8.01
C SER A 76 7.80 -30.64 7.33
N SER A 77 6.66 -30.54 8.02
CA SER A 77 5.37 -30.96 7.48
C SER A 77 4.86 -29.97 6.43
N LYS A 78 4.81 -30.38 5.16
CA LYS A 78 4.33 -29.55 4.04
C LYS A 78 2.93 -28.97 4.27
N ASN A 79 2.04 -29.74 4.89
CA ASN A 79 0.69 -29.27 5.22
C ASN A 79 0.73 -28.12 6.23
N ILE A 80 1.55 -28.24 7.28
CA ILE A 80 1.71 -27.17 8.28
C ILE A 80 2.36 -25.95 7.64
N GLN A 81 3.43 -26.15 6.87
CA GLN A 81 4.12 -25.04 6.19
C GLN A 81 3.19 -24.29 5.22
N THR A 82 2.31 -25.00 4.51
CA THR A 82 1.32 -24.40 3.59
C THR A 82 0.32 -23.50 4.34
N GLU A 83 -0.21 -23.97 5.47
CA GLU A 83 -1.14 -23.16 6.28
C GLU A 83 -0.42 -21.97 6.94
N LEU A 84 0.82 -22.17 7.41
CA LEU A 84 1.63 -21.07 7.94
C LEU A 84 1.97 -20.03 6.87
N ALA A 85 2.23 -20.43 5.62
CA ALA A 85 2.48 -19.50 4.52
C ALA A 85 1.27 -18.60 4.22
N LYS A 86 0.05 -19.14 4.30
CA LYS A 86 -1.18 -18.36 4.17
C LYS A 86 -1.30 -17.32 5.29
N LEU A 87 -1.14 -17.75 6.56
CA LEU A 87 -1.22 -16.85 7.70
C LEU A 87 -0.12 -15.78 7.65
N ALA A 88 1.10 -16.18 7.33
CA ALA A 88 2.24 -15.28 7.29
C ALA A 88 2.14 -14.26 6.15
N TYR A 89 1.50 -14.61 5.03
CA TYR A 89 1.19 -13.65 3.96
C TYR A 89 0.27 -12.53 4.47
N PHE A 90 -0.79 -12.89 5.21
CA PHE A 90 -1.69 -11.89 5.78
C PHE A 90 -1.07 -11.13 6.95
N TYR A 91 -0.22 -11.78 7.75
CA TYR A 91 0.60 -11.13 8.77
C TYR A 91 1.45 -10.00 8.15
N GLU A 92 2.21 -10.31 7.09
CA GLU A 92 2.99 -9.29 6.37
C GLU A 92 2.08 -8.20 5.78
N THR A 93 0.96 -8.60 5.17
CA THR A 93 0.02 -7.67 4.53
C THR A 93 -0.56 -6.68 5.53
N PHE A 94 -0.91 -7.13 6.74
CA PHE A 94 -1.58 -6.29 7.74
C PHE A 94 -0.60 -5.55 8.64
N TYR A 95 0.54 -6.14 9.00
CA TYR A 95 1.41 -5.58 10.06
C TYR A 95 2.64 -4.87 9.51
N SER A 96 2.93 -4.97 8.21
CA SER A 96 4.07 -4.28 7.61
C SER A 96 3.73 -2.85 7.18
N SER A 97 4.58 -1.89 7.59
CA SER A 97 4.62 -0.53 7.03
C SER A 97 5.61 -0.39 5.87
N GLU A 98 6.30 -1.47 5.47
CA GLU A 98 7.28 -1.43 4.39
C GLU A 98 6.60 -1.32 3.01
N LYS A 99 7.11 -0.39 2.18
CA LYS A 99 6.57 -0.15 0.83
C LYS A 99 6.67 -1.42 -0.03
N GLY A 100 5.51 -1.94 -0.44
CA GLY A 100 5.39 -3.04 -1.39
C GLY A 100 5.02 -4.38 -0.76
N SER A 101 5.06 -4.49 0.57
CA SER A 101 4.67 -5.71 1.30
C SER A 101 3.39 -5.52 2.12
N GLY A 102 3.20 -4.39 2.81
CA GLY A 102 2.01 -4.17 3.65
C GLY A 102 1.06 -3.06 3.19
N ILE A 103 -0.22 -3.20 3.56
CA ILE A 103 -1.28 -2.22 3.26
C ILE A 103 -1.06 -0.91 4.02
N LEU A 104 -0.42 -0.97 5.20
CA LEU A 104 -0.14 0.21 6.04
C LEU A 104 0.91 1.13 5.42
N ALA A 105 1.71 0.66 4.47
CA ALA A 105 2.62 1.52 3.72
C ALA A 105 1.90 2.58 2.87
N ALA A 106 0.59 2.41 2.64
CA ALA A 106 -0.26 3.38 1.95
C ALA A 106 -0.97 4.36 2.90
N PHE A 107 -0.82 4.17 4.22
CA PHE A 107 -1.32 5.08 5.23
C PHE A 107 -0.53 6.40 5.20
N GLN A 108 -1.22 7.50 5.52
CA GLN A 108 -0.62 8.82 5.69
C GLN A 108 -1.11 9.41 7.00
N ASP A 109 -0.19 10.01 7.73
CA ASP A 109 -0.51 10.88 8.87
C ASP A 109 -1.31 12.13 8.44
N GLU A 110 -1.85 12.81 9.45
CA GLU A 110 -2.73 13.97 9.29
C GLU A 110 -2.02 15.18 8.66
N ASP A 111 -0.74 15.40 8.99
CA ASP A 111 0.05 16.52 8.46
C ASP A 111 0.31 16.37 6.95
N ASN A 112 0.70 15.17 6.52
CA ASN A 112 0.85 14.82 5.11
C ASN A 112 -0.49 14.90 4.37
N PHE A 113 -1.58 14.51 5.04
CA PHE A 113 -2.92 14.59 4.45
C PHE A 113 -3.39 16.04 4.27
N GLU A 114 -3.10 16.95 5.22
CA GLU A 114 -3.40 18.38 5.08
C GLU A 114 -2.60 19.05 3.96
N GLY A 115 -1.32 18.71 3.83
CA GLY A 115 -0.48 19.14 2.71
C GLY A 115 -1.10 18.73 1.36
N ASP A 116 -1.57 17.49 1.26
CA ASP A 116 -2.25 16.99 0.07
C ASP A 116 -3.60 17.72 -0.17
N ARG A 117 -4.38 18.01 0.88
CA ARG A 117 -5.63 18.81 0.77
C ARG A 117 -5.38 20.19 0.19
N ALA A 118 -4.32 20.88 0.63
CA ALA A 118 -3.93 22.18 0.10
C ALA A 118 -3.61 22.09 -1.40
N VAL A 119 -2.88 21.07 -1.84
CA VAL A 119 -2.56 20.84 -3.25
C VAL A 119 -3.83 20.61 -4.09
N PHE A 120 -4.81 19.83 -3.60
CA PHE A 120 -6.08 19.66 -4.30
C PHE A 120 -6.88 20.96 -4.39
N ARG A 121 -6.85 21.81 -3.35
CA ARG A 121 -7.49 23.13 -3.35
C ARG A 121 -6.88 24.05 -4.41
N GLU A 122 -5.55 24.15 -4.43
CA GLU A 122 -4.82 24.93 -5.45
C GLU A 122 -5.13 24.41 -6.87
N ALA A 123 -5.20 23.10 -7.07
CA ALA A 123 -5.58 22.52 -8.36
C ALA A 123 -7.02 22.91 -8.76
N ALA A 124 -7.96 22.88 -7.82
CA ALA A 124 -9.34 23.30 -8.06
C ALA A 124 -9.44 24.78 -8.46
N GLU A 125 -8.64 25.66 -7.84
CA GLU A 125 -8.56 27.08 -8.22
C GLU A 125 -8.04 27.26 -9.66
N GLY A 126 -7.05 26.45 -10.07
CA GLY A 126 -6.54 26.46 -11.44
C GLY A 126 -7.61 26.05 -12.45
N LEU A 127 -8.42 25.05 -12.11
CA LEU A 127 -9.54 24.60 -12.94
C LEU A 127 -10.68 25.63 -12.99
N ASP A 128 -10.96 26.33 -11.90
CA ASP A 128 -11.92 27.45 -11.90
C ASP A 128 -11.49 28.56 -12.85
N TYR A 129 -10.20 28.88 -12.87
CA TYR A 129 -9.67 29.85 -13.80
C TYR A 129 -9.84 29.40 -15.25
N LEU A 130 -9.52 28.14 -15.57
CA LEU A 130 -9.71 27.60 -16.92
C LEU A 130 -11.19 27.60 -17.34
N ASN A 131 -12.10 27.29 -16.42
CA ASN A 131 -13.54 27.36 -16.68
C ASN A 131 -13.99 28.80 -16.98
N LYS A 132 -13.45 29.81 -16.28
CA LYS A 132 -13.68 31.24 -16.60
C LYS A 132 -13.10 31.65 -17.97
N GLN A 133 -12.22 30.85 -18.55
CA GLN A 133 -11.69 31.00 -19.91
C GLN A 133 -12.43 30.09 -20.91
N GLU A 134 -13.64 29.64 -20.56
CA GLU A 134 -14.54 28.84 -21.41
C GLU A 134 -14.00 27.44 -21.76
N ILE A 135 -13.11 26.89 -20.94
CA ILE A 135 -12.71 25.48 -21.04
C ILE A 135 -13.77 24.62 -20.31
N GLU A 136 -14.83 24.26 -21.04
CA GLU A 136 -16.06 23.63 -20.52
C GLU A 136 -15.79 22.38 -19.65
N ASN A 137 -14.83 21.55 -20.06
CA ASN A 137 -14.55 20.29 -19.36
C ASN A 137 -13.72 20.47 -18.06
N ALA A 138 -13.21 21.66 -17.77
CA ALA A 138 -12.45 21.93 -16.55
C ALA A 138 -13.29 21.72 -15.27
N LEU A 139 -14.59 22.05 -15.33
CA LEU A 139 -15.51 21.87 -14.19
C LEU A 139 -15.72 20.39 -13.84
N LYS A 140 -15.78 19.51 -14.84
CA LYS A 140 -15.92 18.06 -14.64
C LYS A 140 -14.71 17.48 -13.89
N ILE A 141 -13.50 17.88 -14.27
CA ILE A 141 -12.27 17.48 -13.56
C ILE A 141 -12.24 18.06 -12.14
N LYS A 142 -12.70 19.32 -11.96
CA LYS A 142 -12.75 19.96 -10.64
C LYS A 142 -13.66 19.19 -9.67
N GLN A 143 -14.82 18.73 -10.13
CA GLN A 143 -15.72 17.92 -9.31
C GLN A 143 -15.04 16.67 -8.79
N VAL A 144 -14.29 15.95 -9.64
CA VAL A 144 -13.49 14.79 -9.23
C VAL A 144 -12.41 15.18 -8.22
N ILE A 145 -11.64 16.23 -8.48
CA ILE A 145 -10.60 16.74 -7.57
C ILE A 145 -11.15 17.03 -6.18
N ASN A 146 -12.35 17.62 -6.08
CA ASN A 146 -12.96 17.96 -4.79
C ASN A 146 -13.46 16.76 -3.99
N ILE A 147 -13.71 15.62 -4.65
CA ILE A 147 -14.23 14.40 -4.00
C ILE A 147 -13.08 13.51 -3.51
N ILE A 148 -11.94 13.48 -4.21
CA ILE A 148 -10.80 12.61 -3.88
C ILE A 148 -10.33 12.75 -2.41
N PRO A 149 -10.17 13.97 -1.84
CA PRO A 149 -9.81 14.12 -0.44
C PRO A 149 -10.76 13.39 0.51
N LYS A 150 -12.08 13.43 0.25
CA LYS A 150 -13.09 12.76 1.09
C LYS A 150 -13.00 11.24 1.01
N LEU A 151 -12.69 10.68 -0.17
CA LEU A 151 -12.45 9.24 -0.31
C LEU A 151 -11.18 8.80 0.43
N ARG A 152 -10.16 9.67 0.42
CA ARG A 152 -8.92 9.41 1.14
C ARG A 152 -9.10 9.46 2.65
N GLU A 153 -9.85 10.42 3.16
CA GLU A 153 -10.22 10.50 4.58
C GLU A 153 -10.90 9.21 5.05
N LYS A 154 -11.88 8.71 4.30
CA LYS A 154 -12.52 7.41 4.57
C LYS A 154 -11.52 6.26 4.58
N SER A 155 -10.59 6.22 3.62
CA SER A 155 -9.55 5.19 3.55
C SER A 155 -8.60 5.26 4.75
N ASN A 156 -8.23 6.47 5.20
CA ASN A 156 -7.36 6.66 6.36
C ASN A 156 -8.05 6.18 7.64
N ILE A 157 -9.35 6.45 7.82
CA ILE A 157 -10.11 5.94 8.97
C ILE A 157 -10.03 4.41 9.06
N GLU A 158 -10.22 3.70 7.95
CA GLU A 158 -10.12 2.23 7.94
C GLU A 158 -8.68 1.75 8.15
N MET A 159 -7.69 2.42 7.56
CA MET A 159 -6.28 2.09 7.79
C MET A 159 -5.84 2.33 9.24
N SER A 160 -6.36 3.36 9.91
CA SER A 160 -6.09 3.58 11.34
C SER A 160 -6.60 2.43 12.21
N LYS A 161 -7.72 1.80 11.86
CA LYS A 161 -8.20 0.60 12.56
C LYS A 161 -7.20 -0.54 12.45
N LEU A 162 -6.69 -0.82 11.24
CA LEU A 162 -5.65 -1.83 11.02
C LEU A 162 -4.37 -1.49 11.79
N SER A 163 -3.91 -0.24 11.69
CA SER A 163 -2.66 0.21 12.32
C SER A 163 -2.71 0.11 13.84
N ASN A 164 -3.80 0.57 14.46
CA ASN A 164 -3.97 0.53 15.90
C ASN A 164 -4.04 -0.91 16.40
N PHE A 165 -4.79 -1.77 15.69
CA PHE A 165 -4.89 -3.19 16.03
C PHE A 165 -3.53 -3.89 15.95
N ALA A 166 -2.79 -3.69 14.84
CA ALA A 166 -1.48 -4.29 14.67
C ALA A 166 -0.46 -3.79 15.71
N ALA A 167 -0.51 -2.51 16.07
CA ALA A 167 0.36 -1.95 17.12
C ALA A 167 0.05 -2.56 18.49
N GLU A 168 -1.24 -2.69 18.84
CA GLU A 168 -1.68 -3.30 20.10
C GLU A 168 -1.26 -4.78 20.19
N ASP A 169 -1.48 -5.56 19.12
CA ASP A 169 -1.10 -6.97 19.06
C ASP A 169 0.43 -7.15 19.18
N LEU A 170 1.21 -6.32 18.47
CA LEU A 170 2.66 -6.37 18.54
C LEU A 170 3.17 -5.97 19.93
N GLN A 171 2.60 -4.93 20.55
CA GLN A 171 2.98 -4.47 21.90
C GLN A 171 2.66 -5.52 22.96
N ASN A 172 1.50 -6.17 22.86
CA ASN A 172 1.05 -7.19 23.80
C ASN A 172 1.54 -8.61 23.46
N ASN A 173 2.34 -8.74 22.39
CA ASN A 173 2.88 -10.01 21.90
C ASN A 173 1.79 -11.07 21.64
N VAL A 174 0.63 -10.63 21.14
CA VAL A 174 -0.51 -11.48 20.76
C VAL A 174 -0.13 -12.27 19.50
N PRO A 175 -0.28 -13.60 19.48
CA PRO A 175 -0.02 -14.40 18.28
C PRO A 175 -0.98 -14.05 17.14
N PHE A 176 -0.44 -13.92 15.94
CA PHE A 176 -1.26 -13.76 14.74
C PHE A 176 -1.90 -15.10 14.35
N SER A 177 -3.22 -15.12 14.15
CA SER A 177 -3.96 -16.38 13.90
C SER A 177 -5.00 -16.22 12.78
N GLN A 178 -5.70 -17.30 12.45
CA GLN A 178 -6.84 -17.23 11.53
C GLN A 178 -7.96 -16.32 12.07
N GLU A 179 -8.16 -16.27 13.38
CA GLU A 179 -9.13 -15.34 14.00
C GLU A 179 -8.73 -13.88 13.74
N THR A 180 -7.43 -13.58 13.82
CA THR A 180 -6.90 -12.25 13.44
C THR A 180 -7.19 -11.95 11.98
N VAL A 181 -6.97 -12.91 11.07
CA VAL A 181 -7.29 -12.75 9.65
C VAL A 181 -8.78 -12.46 9.47
N ASP A 182 -9.66 -13.28 10.03
CA ASP A 182 -11.11 -13.15 9.88
C ASP A 182 -11.63 -11.80 10.40
N LYS A 183 -11.00 -11.27 11.45
CA LYS A 183 -11.31 -9.94 12.01
C LYS A 183 -10.84 -8.79 11.11
N LEU A 184 -9.64 -8.87 10.55
CA LEU A 184 -9.02 -7.75 9.81
C LEU A 184 -9.32 -7.77 8.31
N TYR A 185 -9.64 -8.93 7.74
CA TYR A 185 -9.90 -9.09 6.32
C TYR A 185 -11.02 -8.17 5.80
N PRO A 186 -12.17 -8.00 6.49
CA PRO A 186 -13.20 -7.07 6.05
C PRO A 186 -12.73 -5.61 5.99
N VAL A 187 -11.86 -5.20 6.93
CA VAL A 187 -11.27 -3.85 6.94
C VAL A 187 -10.33 -3.67 5.76
N TYR A 188 -9.50 -4.69 5.50
CA TYR A 188 -8.60 -4.74 4.36
C TYR A 188 -9.37 -4.66 3.02
N GLU A 189 -10.43 -5.45 2.84
CA GLU A 189 -11.28 -5.38 1.64
C GLU A 189 -11.89 -3.99 1.47
N ARG A 190 -12.40 -3.38 2.56
CA ARG A 190 -12.99 -2.05 2.50
C ARG A 190 -12.01 -0.98 2.03
N ILE A 191 -10.75 -1.05 2.45
CA ILE A 191 -9.68 -0.15 1.98
C ILE A 191 -9.46 -0.31 0.48
N LEU A 192 -9.42 -1.55 -0.01
CA LEU A 192 -9.23 -1.84 -1.44
C LEU A 192 -10.41 -1.36 -2.28
N GLU A 193 -11.64 -1.52 -1.79
CA GLU A 193 -12.85 -0.98 -2.41
C GLU A 193 -12.81 0.54 -2.51
N LEU A 194 -12.51 1.24 -1.42
CA LEU A 194 -12.41 2.71 -1.41
C LEU A 194 -11.34 3.21 -2.40
N ASN A 195 -10.21 2.49 -2.49
CA ASN A 195 -9.20 2.80 -3.48
C ASN A 195 -9.72 2.56 -4.91
N PHE A 196 -10.51 1.52 -5.15
CA PHE A 196 -11.11 1.26 -6.46
C PHE A 196 -12.22 2.25 -6.82
N GLU A 197 -13.04 2.68 -5.86
CA GLU A 197 -14.01 3.78 -6.01
C GLU A 197 -13.31 5.06 -6.48
N LYS A 198 -12.18 5.41 -5.84
CA LYS A 198 -11.35 6.55 -6.26
C LYS A 198 -10.82 6.38 -7.69
N VAL A 199 -10.33 5.18 -8.05
CA VAL A 199 -9.86 4.89 -9.41
C VAL A 199 -10.96 5.08 -10.44
N LYS A 200 -12.17 4.55 -10.18
CA LYS A 200 -13.33 4.71 -11.08
C LYS A 200 -13.77 6.15 -11.21
N LEU A 201 -13.79 6.89 -10.10
CA LEU A 201 -14.08 8.32 -10.12
C LEU A 201 -13.09 9.09 -11.00
N ILE A 202 -11.78 8.80 -10.90
CA ILE A 202 -10.75 9.39 -11.74
C ILE A 202 -10.94 9.00 -13.21
N ALA A 203 -11.26 7.74 -13.49
CA ALA A 203 -11.48 7.26 -14.86
C ALA A 203 -12.70 7.93 -15.52
N SER A 204 -13.70 8.39 -14.76
CA SER A 204 -14.89 9.07 -15.31
C SER A 204 -14.59 10.36 -16.08
N VAL A 205 -13.40 10.96 -15.87
CA VAL A 205 -12.97 12.20 -16.55
C VAL A 205 -11.79 11.97 -17.51
N GLN A 206 -11.51 10.72 -17.87
CA GLN A 206 -10.40 10.34 -18.74
C GLN A 206 -10.41 11.11 -20.06
N ASP A 207 -11.57 11.20 -20.72
CA ASP A 207 -11.70 11.81 -22.05
C ASP A 207 -11.42 13.32 -22.05
N TYR A 208 -11.47 13.96 -20.89
CA TYR A 208 -11.25 15.39 -20.72
C TYR A 208 -9.81 15.75 -20.30
N CYS A 209 -9.03 14.77 -19.85
CA CYS A 209 -7.74 15.00 -19.23
C CYS A 209 -6.75 15.69 -20.18
N ASP A 210 -6.69 15.27 -21.45
CA ASP A 210 -5.71 15.83 -22.39
C ASP A 210 -6.02 17.28 -22.76
N GLU A 211 -7.28 17.58 -23.08
CA GLU A 211 -7.74 18.92 -23.40
C GLU A 211 -7.47 19.91 -22.25
N VAL A 212 -7.92 19.57 -21.04
CA VAL A 212 -7.83 20.48 -19.88
C VAL A 212 -6.38 20.65 -19.44
N LYS A 213 -5.56 19.60 -19.51
CA LYS A 213 -4.14 19.70 -19.20
C LYS A 213 -3.40 20.61 -20.18
N ASP A 214 -3.66 20.45 -21.48
CA ASP A 214 -3.05 21.29 -22.49
C ASP A 214 -3.48 22.75 -22.35
N ALA A 215 -4.74 23.00 -22.00
CA ALA A 215 -5.23 24.33 -21.67
C ALA A 215 -4.51 24.93 -20.45
N ALA A 216 -4.33 24.14 -19.37
CA ALA A 216 -3.57 24.56 -18.19
C ALA A 216 -2.12 24.94 -18.54
N ASP A 217 -1.44 24.09 -19.31
CA ASP A 217 -0.04 24.29 -19.70
C ASP A 217 0.14 25.50 -20.64
N LYS A 218 -0.76 25.67 -21.62
CA LYS A 218 -0.76 26.84 -22.52
C LYS A 218 -1.00 28.13 -21.76
N THR A 219 -2.01 28.15 -20.89
CA THR A 219 -2.38 29.32 -20.08
C THR A 219 -1.23 29.71 -19.15
N ARG A 220 -0.64 28.74 -18.45
CA ARG A 220 0.54 28.95 -17.60
C ARG A 220 1.70 29.61 -18.35
N LYS A 221 2.00 29.17 -19.58
CA LYS A 221 3.08 29.74 -20.39
C LYS A 221 2.82 31.21 -20.72
N LYS A 222 1.57 31.60 -21.01
CA LYS A 222 1.19 33.00 -21.26
C LYS A 222 1.43 33.88 -20.03
N PHE A 223 1.13 33.38 -18.83
CA PHE A 223 1.28 34.11 -17.57
C PHE A 223 2.73 34.28 -17.11
N LYS A 224 3.60 33.28 -17.35
CA LYS A 224 5.04 33.43 -17.12
C LYS A 224 5.66 34.61 -17.87
N VAL A 225 5.12 34.94 -19.05
CA VAL A 225 5.57 36.08 -19.86
C VAL A 225 5.02 37.41 -19.33
N ARG A 226 3.90 37.41 -18.61
CA ARG A 226 3.18 38.61 -18.14
C ARG A 226 3.39 38.94 -16.64
N PHE A 227 4.26 38.22 -15.95
CA PHE A 227 4.62 38.42 -14.52
C PHE A 227 3.48 38.28 -13.48
N ASP A 228 2.27 37.84 -13.84
CA ASP A 228 1.23 37.51 -12.86
C ASP A 228 1.43 36.08 -12.33
N GLN A 229 2.09 36.02 -11.17
CA GLN A 229 2.50 34.76 -10.53
C GLN A 229 1.38 34.10 -9.73
N LYS A 230 0.28 34.80 -9.43
CA LYS A 230 -0.73 34.31 -8.48
C LYS A 230 -1.50 33.11 -9.01
N ILE A 231 -1.77 33.07 -10.32
CA ILE A 231 -2.49 31.95 -10.96
C ILE A 231 -1.57 30.84 -11.49
N VAL A 232 -0.27 31.11 -11.61
CA VAL A 232 0.70 30.14 -12.16
C VAL A 232 0.76 28.88 -11.32
N VAL A 233 0.80 29.01 -9.98
CA VAL A 233 0.84 27.87 -9.06
C VAL A 233 -0.42 27.00 -9.16
N PRO A 234 -1.65 27.55 -9.04
CA PRO A 234 -2.88 26.79 -9.29
C PRO A 234 -2.91 26.04 -10.63
N LEU A 235 -2.46 26.67 -11.72
CA LEU A 235 -2.40 26.02 -13.05
C LEU A 235 -1.36 24.89 -13.11
N VAL A 236 -0.22 25.03 -12.42
CA VAL A 236 0.76 23.94 -12.26
C VAL A 236 0.11 22.78 -11.51
N ARG A 237 -0.54 23.04 -10.37
CA ARG A 237 -1.20 21.99 -9.59
C ARG A 237 -2.29 21.27 -10.37
N ALA A 238 -3.10 21.98 -11.14
CA ALA A 238 -4.11 21.37 -12.01
C ALA A 238 -3.46 20.42 -13.03
N SER A 239 -2.40 20.87 -13.73
CA SER A 239 -1.67 20.05 -14.70
C SER A 239 -1.02 18.81 -14.07
N ASP A 240 -0.44 18.96 -12.87
CA ASP A 240 0.18 17.85 -12.12
C ASP A 240 -0.86 16.82 -11.68
N GLN A 241 -2.02 17.26 -11.18
CA GLN A 241 -3.11 16.37 -10.77
C GLN A 241 -3.71 15.61 -11.97
N ILE A 242 -3.87 16.27 -13.12
CA ILE A 242 -4.32 15.58 -14.33
C ILE A 242 -3.28 14.55 -14.81
N SER A 243 -1.99 14.87 -14.70
CA SER A 243 -0.92 13.92 -15.01
C SER A 243 -0.94 12.71 -14.06
N TYR A 244 -1.24 12.94 -12.78
CA TYR A 244 -1.47 11.87 -11.81
C TYR A 244 -2.67 11.00 -12.18
N PHE A 245 -3.79 11.60 -12.58
CA PHE A 245 -4.99 10.87 -13.03
C PHE A 245 -4.69 9.96 -14.21
N ARG A 246 -4.00 10.48 -15.24
CA ARG A 246 -3.56 9.68 -16.40
C ARG A 246 -2.70 8.49 -15.99
N ARG A 247 -1.80 8.67 -15.02
CA ARG A 247 -0.98 7.57 -14.49
C ARG A 247 -1.84 6.51 -13.81
N ILE A 248 -2.80 6.90 -12.97
CA ILE A 248 -3.73 5.96 -12.32
C ILE A 248 -4.52 5.17 -13.37
N ILE A 249 -5.15 5.87 -14.32
CA ILE A 249 -5.96 5.26 -15.38
C ILE A 249 -5.14 4.22 -16.13
N ARG A 250 -3.89 4.55 -16.50
CA ARG A 250 -2.98 3.63 -17.17
C ARG A 250 -2.65 2.41 -16.31
N THR A 251 -2.35 2.61 -15.03
CA THR A 251 -2.01 1.53 -14.10
C THR A 251 -3.17 0.56 -13.89
N TYR A 252 -4.40 1.07 -13.81
CA TYR A 252 -5.59 0.26 -13.52
C TYR A 252 -6.35 -0.18 -14.78
N LYS A 253 -5.83 0.11 -15.99
CA LYS A 253 -6.53 -0.09 -17.27
C LYS A 253 -7.18 -1.46 -17.42
N SER A 254 -6.53 -2.54 -16.97
CA SER A 254 -7.04 -3.91 -17.08
C SER A 254 -8.25 -4.21 -16.20
N VAL A 255 -8.50 -3.40 -15.16
CA VAL A 255 -9.57 -3.62 -14.18
C VAL A 255 -10.59 -2.48 -14.11
N LEU A 256 -10.44 -1.41 -14.91
CA LEU A 256 -11.34 -0.24 -14.87
C LEU A 256 -12.81 -0.58 -15.10
N ASN A 257 -13.07 -1.58 -15.97
CA ASN A 257 -14.44 -2.00 -16.31
C ASN A 257 -15.02 -3.03 -15.34
N PHE A 258 -14.32 -3.37 -14.26
CA PHE A 258 -14.80 -4.34 -13.30
C PHE A 258 -15.87 -3.73 -12.39
N SER A 259 -16.89 -4.52 -12.06
CA SER A 259 -17.73 -4.27 -10.89
C SER A 259 -16.91 -4.43 -9.60
N ASN A 260 -17.40 -3.94 -8.47
CA ASN A 260 -16.72 -4.13 -7.18
C ASN A 260 -16.49 -5.62 -6.89
N THR A 261 -17.50 -6.46 -7.14
CA THR A 261 -17.39 -7.92 -6.96
C THR A 261 -16.34 -8.55 -7.86
N GLN A 262 -16.25 -8.13 -9.13
CA GLN A 262 -15.21 -8.62 -10.05
C GLN A 262 -13.81 -8.20 -9.60
N TYR A 263 -13.67 -6.96 -9.12
CA TYR A 263 -12.41 -6.44 -8.60
C TYR A 263 -11.94 -7.18 -7.34
N LEU A 264 -12.83 -7.43 -6.38
CA LEU A 264 -12.48 -8.21 -5.18
C LEU A 264 -12.09 -9.65 -5.53
N ARG A 265 -12.80 -10.31 -6.46
CA ARG A 265 -12.39 -11.65 -6.94
C ARG A 265 -11.00 -11.63 -7.56
N PHE A 266 -10.72 -10.64 -8.41
CA PHE A 266 -9.39 -10.46 -8.99
C PHE A 266 -8.30 -10.28 -7.92
N LEU A 267 -8.57 -9.50 -6.86
CA LEU A 267 -7.64 -9.34 -5.76
C LEU A 267 -7.42 -10.63 -4.97
N ASN A 268 -8.47 -11.43 -4.76
CA ASN A 268 -8.36 -12.74 -4.14
C ASN A 268 -7.47 -13.69 -4.95
N ASP A 269 -7.60 -13.68 -6.28
CA ASP A 269 -6.73 -14.46 -7.19
C ASP A 269 -5.28 -13.98 -7.12
N VAL A 270 -5.04 -12.66 -7.02
CA VAL A 270 -3.70 -12.09 -6.82
C VAL A 270 -3.11 -12.52 -5.48
N ASN A 271 -3.89 -12.47 -4.41
CA ASN A 271 -3.47 -12.91 -3.07
C ASN A 271 -3.11 -14.40 -3.08
N LYS A 272 -3.98 -15.23 -3.66
CA LYS A 272 -3.72 -16.67 -3.82
C LYS A 272 -2.42 -16.94 -4.57
N LYS A 273 -2.20 -16.26 -5.70
CA LYS A 273 -0.96 -16.42 -6.48
C LYS A 273 0.29 -16.03 -5.67
N LYS A 274 0.23 -14.99 -4.85
CA LYS A 274 1.35 -14.59 -3.98
C LYS A 274 1.61 -15.59 -2.87
N ILE A 275 0.55 -16.16 -2.29
CA ILE A 275 0.65 -17.25 -1.31
C ILE A 275 1.29 -18.47 -1.96
N ASP A 276 0.84 -18.87 -3.15
CA ASP A 276 1.41 -20.00 -3.90
C ASP A 276 2.91 -19.78 -4.19
N GLN A 277 3.30 -18.57 -4.64
CA GLN A 277 4.70 -18.20 -4.82
C GLN A 277 5.52 -18.26 -3.53
N ARG A 278 4.93 -17.87 -2.39
CA ARG A 278 5.57 -17.97 -1.07
C ARG A 278 5.78 -19.43 -0.69
N ILE A 279 4.81 -20.30 -0.94
CA ILE A 279 4.89 -21.74 -0.70
C ILE A 279 6.02 -22.37 -1.53
N ASP A 280 6.13 -22.01 -2.82
CA ASP A 280 7.18 -22.51 -3.71
C ASP A 280 8.60 -22.09 -3.28
N MET A 281 8.72 -21.07 -2.44
CA MET A 281 9.99 -20.56 -1.90
C MET A 281 10.30 -21.10 -0.49
N ILE A 282 9.51 -22.03 0.05
CA ILE A 282 9.83 -22.65 1.34
C ILE A 282 11.08 -23.52 1.18
N ILE A 283 12.05 -23.30 2.06
CA ILE A 283 13.27 -24.10 2.11
C ILE A 283 13.05 -25.37 2.94
N GLU A 284 13.61 -26.48 2.47
CA GLU A 284 13.62 -27.79 3.13
C GLU A 284 14.96 -28.05 3.85
#